data_AF-A0A9E5UIP7-F1
#
_entry.id   AF-A0A9E5UIP7-F1
#
_cell.length_a   1.000
_cell.length_b   1.000
_cell.length_c   1.000
_cell.angle_alpha   90.00
_cell.angle_beta   90.00
_cell.angle_gamma   90.00
#
_symmetry.space_group_name_H-M   'P 1'
#
loop_
_entity.id
_entity.type
_entity.pdbx_description
1 polymer ?
#
loop_
_entity_poly.entity_id
_entity_poly.type
_entity_poly.pdbx_seq_one_letter_code
_entity_poly.pdbx_strand_id
1 'polypeptide(L)'
;MNTSKDKSRENKDQDPRDPDAKWGTKHNRKVEDERGNIKEQIEYFYGYKAHVSLNAESGMITNLVVTPGNAYDGHKLPELINRDLELGLPIGIVAADRGYDDGDNH
;
A
#
# COMPACT_ATOMS: atom_id res chain seq x y z
N MET A 1 1.71 0.92 -14.79
CA MET A 1 0.33 0.70 -15.28
C MET A 1 -0.08 1.83 -16.21
N ASN A 2 -0.89 1.55 -17.24
CA ASN A 2 -1.37 2.57 -18.19
C ASN A 2 -2.88 2.78 -18.01
N THR A 3 -3.23 3.68 -17.07
CA THR A 3 -4.60 3.92 -16.62
C THR A 3 -5.50 4.51 -17.71
N SER A 4 -4.95 5.24 -18.69
CA SER A 4 -5.73 5.79 -19.80
C SER A 4 -6.16 4.71 -20.78
N LYS A 5 -5.30 3.71 -21.04
CA LYS A 5 -5.66 2.54 -21.86
C LYS A 5 -6.65 1.63 -21.17
N ASP A 6 -6.55 1.44 -19.85
CA ASP A 6 -7.52 0.63 -19.10
C ASP A 6 -8.90 1.29 -19.07
N LYS A 7 -9.00 2.62 -18.90
CA LYS A 7 -10.28 3.35 -19.06
C LYS A 7 -10.90 3.18 -20.44
N SER A 8 -10.09 3.15 -21.50
CA SER A 8 -10.60 2.89 -22.86
C SER A 8 -11.13 1.47 -23.06
N ARG A 9 -10.67 0.50 -22.26
CA ARG A 9 -11.14 -0.89 -22.29
C ARG A 9 -12.44 -1.03 -21.53
N GLU A 10 -12.53 -0.39 -20.36
CA GLU A 10 -13.76 -0.29 -19.57
C GLU A 10 -14.90 0.32 -20.40
N ASN A 11 -14.65 1.42 -21.12
CA ASN A 11 -15.63 2.01 -22.05
C ASN A 11 -16.05 1.10 -23.22
N LYS A 12 -15.33 -0.01 -23.45
CA LYS A 12 -15.60 -1.01 -24.49
C LYS A 12 -16.09 -2.33 -23.89
N ASP A 13 -16.48 -2.35 -22.60
CA ASP A 13 -16.84 -3.55 -21.84
C ASP A 13 -15.77 -4.66 -21.91
N GLN A 14 -14.49 -4.26 -21.93
CA GLN A 14 -13.36 -5.17 -21.91
C GLN A 14 -12.70 -5.21 -20.55
N ASP A 15 -12.29 -6.41 -20.13
CA ASP A 15 -11.60 -6.58 -18.85
C ASP A 15 -10.31 -5.74 -18.75
N PRO A 16 -10.01 -5.21 -17.54
CA PRO A 16 -8.74 -4.56 -17.26
C PRO A 16 -7.56 -5.48 -17.60
N ARG A 17 -6.42 -4.90 -17.97
CA ARG A 17 -5.20 -5.69 -18.22
C ARG A 17 -4.65 -6.33 -16.95
N ASP A 18 -4.87 -5.66 -15.83
CA ASP A 18 -4.53 -6.14 -14.50
C ASP A 18 -5.77 -5.95 -13.61
N PRO A 19 -6.53 -7.02 -13.35
CA PRO A 19 -7.73 -6.96 -12.52
C PRO A 19 -7.42 -6.84 -11.02
N ASP A 20 -6.22 -7.20 -10.59
CA ASP A 20 -5.82 -7.22 -9.17
C ASP A 20 -5.28 -5.85 -8.72
N ALA A 21 -4.76 -5.03 -9.64
CA ALA A 21 -4.42 -3.64 -9.38
C ALA A 21 -5.68 -2.80 -9.06
N LYS A 22 -5.64 -2.00 -7.99
CA LYS A 22 -6.75 -1.13 -7.57
C LYS A 22 -6.27 0.28 -7.25
N TRP A 23 -7.21 1.23 -7.25
CA TRP A 23 -6.96 2.62 -6.86
C TRP A 23 -6.82 2.74 -5.34
N GLY A 24 -5.69 3.28 -4.88
CA GLY A 24 -5.44 3.65 -3.49
C GLY A 24 -5.32 5.16 -3.31
N THR A 25 -5.46 5.60 -2.05
CA THR A 25 -5.26 7.00 -1.66
C THR A 25 -3.83 7.19 -1.14
N LYS A 26 -3.14 8.23 -1.61
CA LYS A 26 -1.75 8.51 -1.23
C LYS A 26 -1.66 9.55 -0.11
N HIS A 27 -2.15 10.76 -0.36
CA HIS A 27 -2.27 11.83 0.64
C HIS A 27 -3.15 12.96 0.12
N ASN A 28 -3.60 13.81 1.04
CA ASN A 28 -4.28 15.05 0.69
C ASN A 28 -3.26 16.15 0.40
N ARG A 29 -3.45 16.87 -0.70
CA ARG A 29 -2.65 18.03 -1.08
C ARG A 29 -3.52 19.28 -1.09
N LYS A 30 -3.02 20.35 -0.49
CA LYS A 30 -3.61 21.68 -0.62
C LYS A 30 -3.20 22.29 -1.96
N VAL A 31 -4.17 22.66 -2.78
CA VAL A 31 -3.97 23.26 -4.10
C VAL A 31 -4.73 24.59 -4.15
N GLU A 32 -4.06 25.64 -4.59
CA GLU A 32 -4.67 26.95 -4.78
C GLU A 32 -5.37 26.98 -6.14
N ASP A 33 -6.62 27.46 -6.17
CA ASP A 33 -7.35 27.66 -7.42
C ASP A 33 -7.01 29.00 -8.09
N GLU A 34 -7.47 29.18 -9.33
CA GLU A 34 -7.25 30.41 -10.12
C GLU A 34 -7.81 31.69 -9.45
N ARG A 35 -8.60 31.54 -8.38
CA ARG A 35 -9.19 32.62 -7.59
C ARG A 35 -8.53 32.81 -6.22
N GLY A 36 -7.43 32.10 -5.94
CA GLY A 36 -6.66 32.20 -4.70
C GLY A 36 -7.23 31.42 -3.52
N ASN A 37 -8.21 30.53 -3.73
CA ASN A 37 -8.77 29.71 -2.64
C ASN A 37 -7.99 28.40 -2.50
N ILE A 38 -7.65 28.04 -1.27
CA ILE A 38 -7.01 26.76 -0.97
C ILE A 38 -8.08 25.65 -0.94
N LYS A 39 -7.92 24.66 -1.82
CA LYS A 39 -8.75 23.45 -1.86
C LYS A 39 -7.92 22.24 -1.48
N GLU A 40 -8.52 21.34 -0.72
CA GLU A 40 -7.93 20.04 -0.42
C GLU A 40 -8.25 19.06 -1.57
N GLN A 41 -7.22 18.51 -2.18
CA GLN A 41 -7.32 17.55 -3.27
C GLN A 41 -6.69 16.23 -2.84
N ILE A 42 -7.45 15.14 -2.94
CA ILE A 42 -6.96 13.79 -2.67
C ILE A 42 -6.11 13.32 -3.86
N GLU A 43 -4.87 12.91 -3.58
CA GLU A 43 -4.00 12.28 -4.58
C GLU A 43 -4.21 10.77 -4.54
N TYR A 44 -4.50 10.18 -5.71
CA TYR A 44 -4.73 8.75 -5.88
C TYR A 44 -3.59 8.09 -6.67
N PHE A 45 -3.38 6.80 -6.44
CA PHE A 45 -2.49 5.96 -7.23
C PHE A 45 -3.21 4.69 -7.69
N TYR A 46 -2.82 4.13 -8.83
CA TYR A 46 -3.36 2.86 -9.31
C TYR A 46 -2.26 1.79 -9.31
N GLY A 47 -2.48 0.70 -8.58
CA GLY A 47 -1.52 -0.39 -8.52
C GLY A 47 -1.65 -1.23 -7.26
N TYR A 48 -0.51 -1.46 -6.63
CA TYR A 48 -0.33 -2.35 -5.49
C TYR A 48 0.40 -1.64 -4.36
N LYS A 49 0.30 -2.21 -3.16
CA LYS A 49 1.17 -1.91 -2.02
C LYS A 49 2.05 -3.12 -1.74
N ALA A 50 3.29 -2.85 -1.36
CA ALA A 50 4.23 -3.85 -0.88
C ALA A 50 4.44 -3.65 0.62
N HIS A 51 4.18 -4.69 1.39
CA HIS A 51 4.47 -4.77 2.82
C HIS A 51 5.73 -5.61 2.98
N VAL A 52 6.77 -5.05 3.60
CA VAL A 52 8.12 -5.63 3.59
C VAL A 52 8.61 -5.76 5.03
N SER A 53 9.08 -6.97 5.37
CA SER A 53 9.87 -7.20 6.58
C SER A 53 11.34 -7.08 6.27
N LEU A 54 12.09 -6.46 7.17
CA LEU A 54 13.54 -6.28 7.04
C LEU A 54 14.22 -6.56 8.37
N ASN A 55 15.29 -7.36 8.32
CA ASN A 55 16.21 -7.52 9.43
C ASN A 55 17.07 -6.25 9.56
N ALA A 56 16.89 -5.51 10.65
CA ALA A 56 17.51 -4.20 10.84
C ALA A 56 19.05 -4.24 10.97
N GLU A 57 19.62 -5.35 11.44
CA GLU A 57 21.07 -5.48 11.63
C GLU A 57 21.80 -5.74 10.31
N SER A 58 21.28 -6.67 9.50
CA SER A 58 21.87 -7.05 8.22
C SER A 58 21.39 -6.19 7.04
N GLY A 59 20.26 -5.49 7.20
CA GLY A 59 19.59 -4.78 6.11
C GLY A 59 18.90 -5.69 5.09
N MET A 60 18.77 -6.99 5.38
CA MET A 60 18.16 -7.96 4.47
C MET A 60 16.64 -7.94 4.56
N ILE A 61 15.97 -7.94 3.41
CA ILE A 61 14.54 -8.20 3.32
C ILE A 61 14.30 -9.68 3.63
N THR A 62 13.44 -9.96 4.61
CA THR A 62 13.11 -11.32 5.05
C THR A 62 11.76 -11.77 4.51
N ASN A 63 10.84 -10.83 4.28
CA ASN A 63 9.51 -11.13 3.74
C ASN A 63 8.92 -10.02 2.88
N LEU A 64 7.97 -10.42 2.03
CA LEU A 64 7.17 -9.53 1.18
C LEU A 64 5.73 -10.05 1.08
N VAL A 65 4.78 -9.17 1.36
CA VAL A 65 3.35 -9.37 1.09
C VAL A 65 2.90 -8.26 0.14
N VAL A 66 2.16 -8.62 -0.91
CA VAL A 66 1.65 -7.67 -1.90
C VAL A 66 0.14 -7.62 -1.81
N THR A 67 -0.41 -6.41 -1.79
CA THR A 67 -1.86 -6.17 -1.76
C THR A 67 -2.26 -5.17 -2.85
N PRO A 68 -3.52 -5.16 -3.29
CA PRO A 68 -4.04 -4.11 -4.15
C PRO A 68 -3.93 -2.73 -3.50
N GLY A 69 -3.87 -1.66 -4.29
CA GLY A 69 -3.64 -0.29 -3.81
C GLY A 69 -4.65 0.23 -2.77
N ASN A 70 -5.87 -0.32 -2.74
CA ASN A 70 -6.91 0.05 -1.79
C ASN A 70 -6.89 -0.76 -0.48
N ALA A 71 -5.97 -1.71 -0.32
CA ALA A 71 -5.90 -2.53 0.88
C ALA A 71 -5.46 -1.70 2.10
N TYR A 72 -5.99 -2.09 3.26
CA TYR A 72 -5.64 -1.50 4.54
C TYR A 72 -4.38 -2.15 5.12
N ASP A 73 -3.43 -1.32 5.56
CA ASP A 73 -2.09 -1.74 5.93
C ASP A 73 -2.02 -2.30 7.36
N GLY A 74 -2.88 -1.81 8.27
CA GLY A 74 -2.98 -2.22 9.68
C GLY A 74 -2.97 -3.74 9.89
N HIS A 75 -3.78 -4.46 9.13
CA HIS A 75 -3.92 -5.91 9.28
C HIS A 75 -2.75 -6.73 8.70
N LYS A 76 -1.73 -6.10 8.12
CA LYS A 76 -0.63 -6.79 7.44
C LYS A 76 0.60 -6.99 8.30
N LEU A 77 0.71 -6.29 9.43
CA LEU A 77 1.82 -6.46 10.37
C LEU A 77 1.85 -7.88 10.98
N PRO A 78 0.74 -8.47 11.47
CA PRO A 78 0.76 -9.81 12.04
C PRO A 78 1.14 -10.89 11.01
N GLU A 79 0.66 -10.74 9.77
CA GLU A 79 1.02 -11.64 8.67
C GLU A 79 2.52 -11.64 8.40
N LEU A 80 3.16 -10.47 8.38
CA LEU A 80 4.60 -10.33 8.18
C LEU A 80 5.41 -10.98 9.32
N ILE A 81 5.03 -10.70 10.58
CA ILE A 81 5.70 -11.26 11.76
C ILE A 81 5.60 -12.79 11.76
N ASN A 82 4.41 -13.33 11.50
CA ASN A 82 4.20 -14.78 11.50
C ASN A 82 5.08 -15.48 10.45
N ARG A 83 5.20 -14.91 9.25
CA ARG A 83 6.07 -15.49 8.22
C ARG A 83 7.56 -15.39 8.58
N ASP A 84 8.00 -14.34 9.26
CA ASP A 84 9.38 -14.24 9.76
C ASP A 84 9.65 -15.27 10.88
N LEU A 85 8.67 -15.53 11.75
CA LEU A 85 8.74 -16.59 12.77
C LEU A 85 8.77 -17.99 12.15
N GLU A 86 8.00 -18.22 11.08
CA GLU A 86 8.03 -19.49 10.31
C GLU A 86 9.40 -19.75 9.67
N LEU A 87 10.16 -18.70 9.34
CA LEU A 87 11.55 -18.80 8.89
C LEU A 87 12.54 -19.06 10.03
N GLY A 88 12.07 -19.10 11.28
CA GLY A 88 12.91 -19.31 12.47
C GLY A 88 13.73 -18.08 12.86
N LEU A 89 13.34 -16.88 12.43
CA LEU A 89 14.06 -15.67 12.77
C LEU A 89 13.78 -15.26 14.23
N PRO A 90 14.83 -14.87 15.00
CA PRO A 90 14.63 -14.33 16.33
C PRO A 90 14.06 -12.90 16.23
N ILE A 91 12.79 -12.73 16.60
CA ILE A 91 12.13 -11.43 16.60
C ILE A 91 11.99 -10.95 18.06
N GLY A 92 12.65 -9.85 18.38
CA GLY A 92 12.56 -9.20 19.70
C GLY A 92 11.75 -7.91 19.68
N ILE A 93 12.08 -7.01 18.75
CA ILE A 93 11.45 -5.69 18.60
C ILE A 93 11.05 -5.52 17.14
N VAL A 94 9.82 -5.06 16.92
CA VAL A 94 9.32 -4.70 15.60
C VAL A 94 9.02 -3.20 15.60
N ALA A 95 9.53 -2.50 14.58
CA ALA A 95 9.20 -1.10 14.32
C ALA A 95 8.50 -1.01 12.97
N ALA A 96 7.33 -0.36 12.95
CA ALA A 96 6.50 -0.21 11.77
C ALA A 96 6.06 1.25 11.58
N ASP A 97 5.69 1.61 10.36
CA ASP A 97 5.09 2.91 10.07
C ASP A 97 3.70 3.04 10.72
N ARG A 98 3.24 4.28 10.93
CA ARG A 98 1.91 4.60 11.44
C ARG A 98 0.78 3.99 10.61
N GLY A 99 0.99 3.70 9.32
CA GLY A 99 0.02 2.96 8.51
C GLY A 99 -0.35 1.58 9.08
N TYR A 100 0.51 0.99 9.92
CA TYR A 100 0.26 -0.27 10.60
C TYR A 100 -0.36 -0.11 12.00
N ASP A 101 -0.72 1.11 12.42
CA ASP A 101 -1.38 1.34 13.71
C ASP A 101 -2.81 0.77 13.65
N ASP A 102 -3.03 -0.32 14.38
CA ASP A 102 -4.28 -1.08 14.45
C ASP A 102 -4.45 -1.66 15.86
N GLY A 103 -5.70 -1.85 16.29
CA GLY A 103 -6.01 -2.41 17.62
C GLY A 103 -5.45 -3.81 17.84
N ASP A 104 -5.31 -4.60 16.76
CA ASP A 104 -4.72 -5.94 16.82
C ASP A 104 -3.18 -5.92 16.91
N ASN A 105 -2.55 -4.76 16.76
CA ASN A 105 -1.08 -4.59 16.76
C ASN A 105 -0.53 -3.98 18.06
N HIS A 106 -1.33 -3.91 19.13
CA HIS A 106 -0.93 -3.33 20.43
C HIS A 106 -0.61 -4.37 21.51
#